data_AF-A0A7J3U553-F1
#
_entry.id   AF-A0A7J3U553-F1
#
_cell.length_a   1.000
_cell.length_b   1.000
_cell.length_c   1.000
_cell.angle_alpha   90.00
_cell.angle_beta   90.00
_cell.angle_gamma   90.00
#
_symmetry.space_group_name_H-M   'P 1'
#
loop_
_entity.id
_entity.type
_entity.pdbx_description
1 polymer ?
#
loop_
_entity_poly.entity_id
_entity_poly.type
_entity_poly.pdbx_seq_one_letter_code
_entity_poly.pdbx_strand_id
1 'polypeptide(L)' 'MLRKLLERAGMEGKTLEEAAGKLAKGEAKLKDFTSPTVRLHPPVGGYKAIKKPYGMGGTLGYRGKNINELLERML' A
#
# COMPACT_ATOMS: atom_id res chain seq x y z
N MET A 1 -0.36 8.46 -4.20
CA MET A 1 -0.62 7.29 -3.32
C MET A 1 0.47 7.10 -2.26
N LEU A 2 1.73 6.83 -2.63
CA LEU A 2 2.79 6.48 -1.66
C LEU A 2 2.89 7.45 -0.48
N ARG A 3 2.71 8.75 -0.74
CA ARG A 3 2.66 9.80 0.29
C ARG A 3 1.63 9.54 1.40
N LYS A 4 0.37 9.28 1.03
CA LYS A 4 -0.71 9.00 2.00
C LYS A 4 -0.44 7.74 2.82
N LEU A 5 0.22 6.76 2.21
CA LEU A 5 0.59 5.50 2.87
C LEU A 5 1.71 5.70 3.91
N LEU A 6 2.70 6.56 3.62
CA LEU A 6 3.78 6.91 4.54
C LEU A 6 3.32 7.85 5.65
N GLU A 7 2.37 8.74 5.37
CA GLU A 7 1.69 9.56 6.37
C GLU A 7 0.97 8.67 7.39
N ARG A 8 0.27 7.63 6.93
CA ARG A 8 -0.36 6.65 7.84
C ARG A 8 0.63 5.78 8.61
N ALA A 9 1.86 5.64 8.10
CA ALA A 9 2.96 4.99 8.81
C ALA A 9 3.58 5.88 9.90
N GLY A 10 3.07 7.10 10.10
CA GLY A 10 3.52 8.04 11.14
C GLY A 10 4.73 8.89 10.75
N MET A 11 5.02 9.01 9.45
CA MET A 11 6.07 9.93 8.98
C MET A 11 5.48 11.29 8.62
N GLU A 12 6.16 12.36 9.04
CA GLU A 12 5.77 13.75 8.75
C GLU A 12 6.94 14.54 8.14
N GLY A 13 6.61 15.55 7.31
CA GLY A 13 7.58 16.55 6.83
C GLY A 13 8.44 16.16 5.63
N LYS A 14 9.60 16.83 5.48
CA LYS A 14 10.54 16.71 4.32
C LYS A 14 11.05 15.28 4.10
N THR A 15 11.18 14.51 5.17
CA THR A 15 11.58 13.10 5.18
C THR A 15 10.64 12.22 4.36
N LEU A 16 9.37 12.62 4.23
CA LEU A 16 8.34 11.84 3.55
C LEU A 16 8.48 11.89 2.02
N GLU A 17 8.85 13.03 1.45
CA GLU A 17 9.07 13.16 0.01
C GLU A 17 10.34 12.44 -0.43
N GLU A 18 11.41 12.55 0.37
CA GLU A 18 12.67 11.86 0.14
C GLU A 18 12.51 10.34 0.27
N ALA A 19 11.78 9.88 1.29
CA ALA A 19 11.47 8.46 1.46
C ALA A 19 10.58 7.95 0.32
N ALA A 20 9.54 8.69 -0.08
CA ALA A 20 8.66 8.31 -1.19
C ALA A 20 9.44 8.19 -2.51
N GLY A 21 10.37 9.11 -2.76
CA GLY A 21 11.23 9.08 -3.95
C GLY A 21 12.17 7.87 -3.96
N LYS A 22 12.85 7.57 -2.84
CA LYS A 22 13.75 6.42 -2.71
C LYS A 22 13.00 5.08 -2.79
N LEU A 23 11.81 5.00 -2.20
CA LEU A 23 10.93 3.82 -2.28
C LEU A 23 10.40 3.58 -3.69
N ALA A 24 10.00 4.64 -4.40
CA ALA A 24 9.52 4.54 -5.78
C ALA A 24 10.61 4.05 -6.74
N LYS A 25 11.88 4.39 -6.48
CA LYS A 25 13.04 3.92 -7.23
C LYS A 25 13.53 2.54 -6.81
N GLY A 26 13.02 1.98 -5.71
CA GLY A 26 13.43 0.68 -5.18
C GLY A 26 14.79 0.68 -4.47
N GLU A 27 15.36 1.87 -4.20
CA GLU A 27 16.69 2.04 -3.61
C GLU A 27 16.71 1.83 -2.09
N ALA A 28 15.54 1.80 -1.45
CA ALA A 28 15.43 1.65 -0.01
C ALA A 28 14.18 0.85 0.38
N LYS A 29 14.24 0.13 1.50
CA LYS A 29 13.14 -0.73 1.97
C LYS A 29 12.29 0.03 2.96
N LEU A 30 11.00 -0.33 3.04
CA LEU A 30 10.07 0.27 4.00
C LEU A 30 10.56 0.13 5.45
N LYS A 31 11.26 -0.97 5.76
CA LYS A 31 11.85 -1.26 7.07
C LYS A 31 12.95 -0.28 7.49
N ASP A 32 13.60 0.37 6.52
CA ASP A 32 14.70 1.31 6.80
C ASP A 32 14.16 2.67 7.28
N PHE A 33 12.89 2.97 6.99
CA PHE A 33 12.25 4.24 7.35
C PHE A 33 11.15 4.09 8.40
N THR A 34 10.52 2.93 8.52
CA THR A 34 9.45 2.71 9.50
C THR A 34 9.58 1.34 10.18
N SER A 35 9.40 1.36 11.50
CA SER A 35 9.45 0.19 12.37
C SER A 35 8.10 -0.52 12.52
N PRO A 36 6.93 0.14 12.47
CA PRO A 36 5.65 -0.57 12.37
C PRO A 36 5.30 -0.97 10.93
N THR A 37 4.77 -2.19 10.77
CA THR A 37 3.93 -2.55 9.62
C THR A 37 2.88 -1.47 9.40
N VAL A 38 2.73 -0.98 8.17
CA VAL A 38 1.69 0.00 7.83
C VAL A 38 0.33 -0.61 8.15
N ARG A 39 -0.34 -0.04 9.15
CA ARG A 39 -1.67 -0.50 9.59
C ARG A 39 -2.72 0.14 8.70
N LEU A 40 -3.18 -0.63 7.73
CA LEU A 40 -4.28 -0.23 6.84
C LEU A 40 -5.62 -0.62 7.44
N HIS A 41 -6.66 0.18 7.16
CA HIS A 41 -8.03 -0.19 7.48
C HIS A 41 -8.50 -1.29 6.51
N PRO A 42 -9.45 -2.16 6.90
CA PRO A 42 -10.10 -3.05 5.95
C PRO A 42 -10.67 -2.26 4.75
N PRO A 43 -10.72 -2.85 3.55
CA PRO A 43 -11.15 -2.12 2.36
C PRO A 43 -12.63 -1.76 2.48
N VAL A 44 -12.96 -0.49 2.27
CA VAL A 44 -14.35 0.00 2.22
C VAL A 44 -15.10 -0.75 1.12
N GLY A 45 -16.21 -1.43 1.47
CA GLY A 45 -16.97 -2.31 0.57
C GLY A 45 -16.49 -3.76 0.50
N GLY A 46 -15.50 -4.14 1.32
CA GLY A 46 -15.08 -5.53 1.50
C GLY A 46 -14.33 -6.16 0.31
N TYR A 47 -14.04 -7.46 0.45
CA TYR A 47 -13.41 -8.25 -0.58
C TYR A 47 -14.47 -8.96 -1.44
N LYS A 48 -14.22 -9.12 -2.75
CA LYS A 48 -15.14 -9.86 -3.64
C LYS A 48 -15.20 -11.36 -3.29
N ALA A 49 -14.13 -12.10 -3.59
CA ALA A 49 -14.01 -13.51 -3.25
C ALA A 49 -12.58 -13.80 -2.78
N ILE A 50 -12.42 -14.06 -1.48
CA ILE A 50 -11.10 -14.13 -0.81
C ILE A 50 -10.26 -15.29 -1.36
N LYS A 51 -10.88 -16.45 -1.61
CA LYS A 51 -10.18 -17.67 -2.06
C LYS A 51 -9.96 -17.74 -3.58
N LYS A 52 -10.67 -16.93 -4.37
CA LYS A 52 -10.58 -16.98 -5.84
C LYS A 52 -9.40 -16.14 -6.34
N PRO A 53 -8.68 -16.59 -7.38
CA PRO A 53 -7.65 -15.77 -8.03
C PRO A 53 -8.23 -14.49 -8.62
N TYR A 54 -7.43 -13.42 -8.66
CA TYR A 54 -7.82 -12.14 -9.26
C TYR A 54 -8.27 -12.27 -10.72
N GLY A 55 -7.59 -13.10 -11.51
CA GLY A 55 -7.95 -13.37 -12.91
C GLY A 55 -9.32 -14.03 -13.11
N MET A 56 -9.87 -14.67 -12.08
CA MET A 56 -11.24 -15.23 -12.08
C MET A 56 -12.24 -14.33 -11.33
N GLY A 57 -11.92 -13.04 -11.16
CA GLY A 57 -12.77 -12.07 -10.45
C GLY A 57 -12.68 -12.14 -8.92
N GLY A 58 -11.69 -12.86 -8.38
CA GLY A 58 -11.43 -12.95 -6.95
C GLY A 58 -10.47 -11.89 -6.41
N THR A 59 -9.94 -12.17 -5.23
CA THR A 59 -9.08 -11.25 -4.47
C THR A 59 -7.63 -11.74 -4.37
N LEU A 60 -7.39 -13.04 -4.59
CA LEU A 60 -6.12 -13.70 -4.35
C LEU A 60 -5.10 -13.48 -5.49
N GLY A 61 -3.85 -13.22 -5.13
CA GLY A 61 -2.73 -13.13 -6.07
C GLY A 61 -2.41 -11.72 -6.57
N TYR A 62 -1.58 -11.66 -7.61
CA TYR A 62 -1.08 -10.42 -8.19
C TYR A 62 -2.14 -9.69 -9.02
N ARG A 63 -2.27 -8.37 -8.82
CA ARG A 63 -3.28 -7.52 -9.48
C ARG A 63 -2.70 -6.49 -10.44
N GLY A 64 -1.39 -6.45 -10.61
CA GLY A 64 -0.73 -5.41 -11.40
C GLY A 64 -1.05 -4.01 -10.87
N LYS A 65 -1.42 -3.11 -11.79
CA LYS A 65 -1.77 -1.71 -11.49
C LYS A 65 -3.03 -1.57 -10.64
N ASN A 66 -3.92 -2.56 -10.65
CA ASN A 66 -5.21 -2.53 -9.95
C ASN A 66 -5.07 -2.76 -8.43
N ILE A 67 -3.84 -3.00 -7.94
CA ILE A 67 -3.56 -2.97 -6.51
C ILE A 67 -3.79 -1.58 -5.91
N ASN A 68 -3.61 -0.54 -6.73
CA ASN A 68 -3.77 0.85 -6.30
C ASN A 68 -5.22 1.13 -5.88
N GLU A 69 -6.20 0.66 -6.66
CA GLU A 69 -7.62 0.81 -6.31
C GLU A 69 -7.98 0.13 -4.99
N LEU A 70 -7.33 -1.01 -4.67
CA LEU A 70 -7.54 -1.68 -3.39
C LEU A 70 -6.95 -0.86 -2.24
N LEU A 71 -5.74 -0.34 -2.42
CA LEU A 71 -5.07 0.48 -1.41
C LEU A 71 -5.83 1.76 -1.12
N GLU A 72 -6.42 2.41 -2.14
CA GLU A 72 -7.26 3.60 -1.94
C GLU A 72 -8.53 3.32 -1.12
N ARG A 73 -9.05 2.09 -1.16
CA ARG A 73 -10.18 1.67 -0.32
C ARG A 73 -9.77 1.36 1.12
N MET A 74 -8.48 1.18 1.39
CA MET A 74 -7.93 0.81 2.69
C MET A 74 -7.26 1.97 3.44
N LEU A 75 -6.97 3.07 2.72
CA LEU A 75 -6.42 4.33 3.22
C LEU A 75 -7.54 5.24 3.72
#